data_AF-A0A1X2Z0Z5-F1
#
_entry.id   AF-A0A1X2Z0Z5-F1
#
_cell.length_a   1.000
_cell.length_b   1.000
_cell.length_c   1.000
_cell.angle_alpha   90.00
_cell.angle_beta   90.00
_cell.angle_gamma   90.00
#
_symmetry.space_group_name_H-M   'P 1'
#
loop_
_entity.id
_entity.type
_entity.pdbx_description
1 polymer ?
#
loop_
_entity_poly.entity_id
_entity_poly.type
_entity_poly.pdbx_seq_one_letter_code
_entity_poly.pdbx_strand_id
1 'polypeptide(L)' 'MTLRRIDAETLLTSPVPPKASIVMLGMSGYAVRISPKGGAQLVKLLPDGACTLASITAGELETFDYQLHNETGGTR' A
#
# COMPACT_ATOMS: atom_id res chain seq x y z
N MET A 1 -34.89 22.97 -6.22
CA MET A 1 -33.77 22.10 -5.78
C MET A 1 -33.05 21.59 -7.01
N THR A 2 -31.84 22.07 -7.26
CA THR A 2 -31.09 21.74 -8.48
C THR A 2 -30.13 20.60 -8.16
N LEU A 3 -30.43 19.38 -8.62
CA LEU A 3 -29.55 18.22 -8.50
C LEU A 3 -28.27 18.49 -9.29
N ARG A 4 -27.13 18.59 -8.61
CA ARG A 4 -25.82 18.65 -9.24
C ARG A 4 -25.55 17.28 -9.87
N ARG A 5 -25.47 17.23 -11.21
CA ARG A 5 -24.99 16.07 -11.97
C ARG A 5 -23.59 15.72 -11.45
N ILE A 6 -23.45 14.52 -10.90
CA ILE A 6 -22.15 13.92 -10.67
C ILE A 6 -21.66 13.52 -12.06
N ASP A 7 -20.64 14.22 -12.57
CA ASP A 7 -19.99 13.85 -13.83
C ASP A 7 -19.38 12.46 -13.67
N ALA A 8 -19.93 11.50 -14.42
CA ALA A 8 -19.51 10.11 -14.43
C ALA A 8 -18.03 9.93 -14.84
N GLU A 9 -17.41 10.97 -15.41
CA GLU A 9 -16.00 10.98 -15.79
C GLU A 9 -15.04 11.04 -14.59
N THR A 10 -15.52 11.43 -13.40
CA THR A 10 -14.71 11.40 -12.17
C THR A 10 -14.52 10.00 -11.58
N LEU A 11 -15.26 8.99 -12.07
CA LEU A 11 -15.22 7.61 -11.56
C LEU A 11 -14.32 6.66 -12.38
N LEU A 12 -13.68 7.15 -13.45
CA LEU A 12 -12.93 6.31 -14.40
C LEU A 12 -11.40 6.51 -14.38
N THR A 13 -10.86 7.18 -13.37
CA THR A 13 -9.43 7.03 -13.10
C THR A 13 -9.20 5.65 -12.47
N SER A 14 -8.90 4.67 -13.31
CA SER A 14 -8.27 3.42 -12.86
C SER A 14 -7.14 3.82 -11.90
N PRO A 15 -7.13 3.32 -10.65
CA PRO A 15 -6.11 3.71 -9.70
C PRO A 15 -4.76 3.46 -10.35
N VAL A 16 -3.92 4.50 -10.42
CA VAL A 16 -2.58 4.38 -10.97
C VAL A 16 -1.92 3.19 -10.28
N PRO A 17 -1.46 2.16 -11.03
CA PRO A 17 -0.91 0.98 -10.41
C PRO A 17 0.24 1.40 -9.49
N PRO A 18 0.31 0.84 -8.27
CA PRO A 18 1.30 1.28 -7.29
C PRO A 18 2.68 1.21 -7.92
N LYS A 19 3.50 2.26 -7.76
CA LYS A 19 4.89 2.19 -8.19
C LYS A 19 5.63 1.22 -7.27
N ALA A 20 6.60 0.49 -7.82
CA ALA A 20 7.53 -0.27 -6.99
C ALA A 20 8.17 0.68 -5.98
N SER A 21 8.01 0.40 -4.69
CA SER A 21 8.49 1.28 -3.62
C SER A 21 8.98 0.48 -2.43
N ILE A 22 9.75 1.14 -1.56
CA ILE A 22 10.25 0.57 -0.32
C ILE A 22 9.88 1.54 0.79
N VAL A 23 9.12 1.06 1.76
CA VAL A 23 8.71 1.80 2.95
C VAL A 23 9.55 1.30 4.12
N MET A 24 10.41 2.16 4.66
CA MET A 24 11.25 1.82 5.81
C MET A 24 10.41 1.76 7.09
N LEU A 25 10.57 0.71 7.89
CA LEU A 25 9.96 0.61 9.22
C LEU A 25 10.85 1.30 10.26
N GLY A 26 10.94 2.63 10.15
CA GLY A 26 11.84 3.45 10.97
C GLY A 26 13.29 2.98 10.89
N MET A 27 13.96 2.90 12.05
CA MET A 27 15.36 2.45 12.18
C MET A 27 15.50 0.97 12.57
N SER A 28 14.44 0.17 12.42
CA SER A 28 14.39 -1.22 12.91
C SER A 28 15.24 -2.20 12.09
N GLY A 29 15.74 -1.79 10.93
CA GLY A 29 16.38 -2.69 9.96
C GLY A 29 15.38 -3.52 9.15
N TYR A 30 14.10 -3.15 9.15
CA TYR A 30 13.07 -3.79 8.34
C TYR A 30 12.43 -2.79 7.39
N ALA A 31 11.90 -3.31 6.28
CA ALA A 31 11.16 -2.51 5.31
C ALA A 31 10.03 -3.33 4.67
N VAL A 32 9.03 -2.63 4.14
CA VAL A 32 8.00 -3.19 3.28
C VAL A 32 8.32 -2.83 1.84
N ARG A 33 8.54 -3.83 0.99
CA ARG A 33 8.74 -3.66 -0.45
C ARG A 33 7.41 -3.85 -1.16
N ILE A 34 6.89 -2.78 -1.76
CA ILE A 34 5.65 -2.79 -2.53
C ILE A 34 5.97 -3.17 -3.98
N SER A 35 5.22 -4.12 -4.53
CA SER A 35 5.31 -4.58 -5.90
C SER A 35 4.40 -3.74 -6.81
N PRO A 36 4.79 -3.48 -8.07
CA PRO A 36 3.92 -2.81 -9.02
C PRO A 36 2.70 -3.64 -9.42
N LYS A 37 2.69 -4.93 -9.05
CA LYS A 37 1.53 -5.82 -9.22
C LYS A 37 0.56 -5.79 -8.03
N GLY A 38 0.77 -4.88 -7.06
CA GLY A 38 -0.12 -4.67 -5.92
C GLY A 38 0.18 -5.51 -4.68
N GLY A 39 1.07 -6.50 -4.73
CA GLY A 39 1.51 -7.23 -3.52
C GLY A 39 2.60 -6.51 -2.75
N ALA A 40 2.97 -7.01 -1.58
CA ALA A 40 4.10 -6.50 -0.81
C ALA A 40 4.91 -7.62 -0.14
N GLN A 41 6.12 -7.28 0.29
CA GLN A 41 7.00 -8.18 1.03
C GLN A 41 7.56 -7.47 2.26
N LEU A 42 7.47 -8.12 3.42
CA LEU A 42 8.26 -7.73 4.58
C LEU A 42 9.67 -8.25 4.40
N VAL A 43 10.64 -7.34 4.42
CA VAL A 43 12.06 -7.67 4.26
C VAL A 43 12.86 -7.22 5.48
N LYS A 44 13.81 -8.05 5.89
CA LYS A 44 14.89 -7.64 6.78
C LYS A 44 16.04 -7.12 5.93
N LEU A 45 16.54 -5.94 6.26
CA LEU A 45 17.70 -5.33 5.62
C LEU A 45 18.96 -5.88 6.27
N LEU A 46 19.91 -6.26 5.41
CA LEU A 46 21.22 -6.78 5.77
C LEU A 46 22.28 -5.88 5.13
N PRO A 47 23.52 -5.86 5.64
CA PRO A 47 24.60 -5.06 5.05
C PRO A 47 24.86 -5.37 3.56
N ASP A 48 24.58 -6.60 3.15
CA ASP A 48 24.83 -7.13 1.80
C ASP A 48 23.54 -7.29 0.96
N GLY A 49 22.37 -6.90 1.49
CA GLY A 49 21.13 -7.00 0.74
C GLY A 49 19.87 -7.02 1.61
N ALA A 50 18.90 -7.84 1.23
CA ALA A 50 17.65 -7.98 1.95
C ALA A 50 17.17 -9.44 1.93
N CYS A 51 16.59 -9.88 3.04
CA CYS A 51 15.98 -11.18 3.19
C CYS A 51 14.46 -11.03 3.31
N THR A 52 13.70 -11.66 2.41
CA THR A 52 12.24 -11.69 2.48
C THR A 52 11.78 -12.61 3.61
N LEU A 53 11.00 -12.05 4.54
CA LEU A 53 10.46 -12.77 5.68
C LEU A 53 9.01 -13.20 5.46
N ALA A 54 8.23 -12.35 4.81
CA ALA A 54 6.84 -12.64 4.48
C ALA A 54 6.47 -11.95 3.16
N SER A 55 5.49 -12.52 2.47
CA SER A 55 4.88 -11.93 1.28
C SER A 55 3.38 -11.83 1.50
N ILE A 56 2.78 -10.77 0.97
CA ILE A 56 1.34 -10.58 0.95
C ILE A 56 0.91 -10.31 -0.49
N THR A 57 -0.22 -10.89 -0.86
CA THR A 57 -0.86 -10.70 -2.16
C THR A 57 -1.49 -9.31 -2.28
N ALA A 58 -1.98 -8.97 -3.47
CA ALA A 58 -2.59 -7.66 -3.69
C ALA A 58 -3.85 -7.42 -2.85
N GLY A 59 -4.74 -8.42 -2.74
CA GLY A 59 -5.95 -8.30 -1.93
C GLY A 59 -5.65 -8.25 -0.42
N GLU A 60 -4.60 -8.96 0.03
CA GLU A 60 -4.16 -8.90 1.43
C GLU A 60 -3.52 -7.54 1.76
N LEU A 61 -2.76 -6.94 0.83
CA LEU A 61 -2.18 -5.60 1.02
C LEU A 61 -3.28 -4.54 1.16
N GLU A 62 -4.34 -4.60 0.36
CA GLU A 62 -5.48 -3.67 0.49
C GLU A 62 -6.15 -3.82 1.85
N THR A 63 -6.39 -5.05 2.30
CA THR A 63 -6.96 -5.33 3.63
C THR A 63 -6.06 -4.81 4.75
N PHE A 64 -4.75 -5.02 4.61
CA PHE A 64 -3.75 -4.56 5.58
C PHE A 64 -3.70 -3.04 5.67
N ASP A 65 -3.70 -2.33 4.54
CA ASP A 65 -3.72 -0.85 4.50
C ASP A 65 -4.96 -0.29 5.21
N TYR A 66 -6.13 -0.85 4.90
CA TYR A 66 -7.38 -0.47 5.56
C TYR A 66 -7.35 -0.70 7.08
N GLN A 67 -6.87 -1.86 7.52
CA GLN A 67 -6.74 -2.16 8.95
C GLN A 67 -5.75 -1.22 9.64
N LEU A 68 -4.58 -1.03 9.04
CA LEU A 68 -3.55 -0.15 9.59
C LEU A 68 -4.05 1.30 9.70
N HIS A 69 -4.77 1.80 8.70
CA HIS A 69 -5.40 3.11 8.72
C HIS A 69 -6.39 3.25 9.89
N ASN A 70 -7.28 2.26 10.08
CA ASN A 70 -8.25 2.27 11.17
C ASN A 70 -7.58 2.21 12.54
N GLU A 71 -6.59 1.32 12.72
CA GLU A 71 -5.88 1.15 14.00
C GLU A 71 -5.01 2.38 14.36
N THR A 72 -4.58 3.15 13.37
CA THR A 72 -3.82 4.41 13.59
C THR A 72 -4.73 5.63 13.80
N GLY A 73 -6.04 5.44 13.84
CA GLY A 73 -7.00 6.52 14.03
C GLY A 73 -7.09 7.47 12.83
N GLY A 74 -6.75 6.99 11.63
CA GLY A 74 -6.92 7.74 10.40
C GLY A 74 -8.40 8.08 10.19
N THR A 75 -8.76 9.34 10.40
CA THR A 75 -10.07 9.87 9.98
C THR A 75 -9.90 10.47 8.60
N ARG A 76 -10.55 9.87 7.60
CA ARG A 76 -10.60 10.37 6.22
C ARG A 76 -11.17 11.78 6.13
#